data_AF-A0A523Z1Q5-F1
#
_entry.id   AF-A0A523Z1Q5-F1
#
_cell.length_a   1.000
_cell.length_b   1.000
_cell.length_c   1.000
_cell.angle_alpha   90.00
_cell.angle_beta   90.00
_cell.angle_gamma   90.00
#
_symmetry.space_group_name_H-M   'P 1'
#
loop_
_entity.id
_entity.type
_entity.pdbx_description
1 polymer ?
#
loop_
_entity_poly.entity_id
_entity_poly.type
_entity_poly.pdbx_seq_one_letter_code
_entity_poly.pdbx_strand_id
1 'polypeptide(L)'
;MKYTVRYAHLESMSHLKVGDSLKFGDFIGIMGTSGQSKFNHLHIDLIYGFVRKIIRLREIGILKRYKPCKTQLDYFKDEDLFKFKLVITTQYMCKEYKKIYGKNHPAYDLVPKDRHRSKDHFKIYFNRKKVKNVEILFVGFDQIGYGFCVLIGYETL
;
A
#
# COMPACT_ATOMS: atom_id res chain seq x y z
N MET A 1 15.50 -11.47 -2.36
CA MET A 1 15.71 -10.01 -2.22
C MET A 1 14.67 -9.45 -1.26
N LYS A 2 15.01 -8.46 -0.41
CA LYS A 2 14.11 -7.86 0.59
C LYS A 2 13.32 -6.67 0.03
N TYR A 3 12.05 -6.58 0.40
CA TYR A 3 11.15 -5.49 -0.01
C TYR A 3 10.25 -5.07 1.15
N THR A 4 9.78 -3.81 1.09
CA THR A 4 8.72 -3.29 1.97
C THR A 4 7.60 -2.75 1.11
N VAL A 5 6.38 -3.25 1.33
CA VAL A 5 5.15 -2.72 0.73
C VAL A 5 4.37 -1.92 1.77
N ARG A 6 3.83 -0.77 1.37
CA ARG A 6 2.94 0.04 2.21
C ARG A 6 1.50 -0.09 1.76
N TYR A 7 0.61 -0.27 2.73
CA TYR A 7 -0.83 -0.08 2.60
C TYR A 7 -1.23 1.16 3.40
N ALA A 8 -1.79 2.18 2.73
CA ALA A 8 -2.10 3.47 3.33
C ALA A 8 -3.57 3.87 3.18
N HIS A 9 -3.96 4.95 3.86
CA HIS A 9 -5.32 5.48 3.90
C HIS A 9 -6.34 4.48 4.43
N LEU A 10 -5.96 3.62 5.38
CA LEU A 10 -6.89 2.68 6.00
C LEU A 10 -7.95 3.44 6.81
N GLU A 11 -9.15 2.86 6.97
CA GLU A 11 -10.26 3.45 7.74
C GLU A 11 -9.88 3.63 9.22
N SER A 12 -9.13 2.67 9.77
CA SER A 12 -8.68 2.64 11.16
C SER A 12 -7.32 1.95 11.29
N MET A 13 -6.75 1.97 12.49
CA MET A 13 -5.52 1.24 12.79
C MET A 13 -5.73 -0.27 12.56
N SER A 14 -4.80 -0.91 11.86
CA SER A 14 -4.85 -2.36 11.64
C SER A 14 -4.77 -3.12 12.97
N HIS A 15 -5.42 -4.28 13.03
CA HIS A 15 -5.35 -5.21 14.17
C HIS A 15 -3.98 -5.92 14.27
N LEU A 16 -3.18 -5.85 13.20
CA LEU A 16 -1.84 -6.43 13.12
C LEU A 16 -0.87 -5.71 14.04
N LYS A 17 0.15 -6.43 14.52
CA LYS A 17 1.23 -5.91 15.37
C LYS A 17 2.58 -6.05 14.68
N VAL A 18 3.50 -5.16 15.01
CA VAL A 18 4.89 -5.24 14.51
C VAL A 18 5.50 -6.57 14.96
N GLY A 19 6.13 -7.28 14.03
CA GLY A 19 6.69 -8.62 14.23
C GLY A 19 5.74 -9.76 13.88
N ASP A 20 4.45 -9.51 13.67
CA ASP A 20 3.52 -10.53 13.20
C ASP A 20 3.95 -11.04 11.82
N SER A 21 3.70 -12.32 11.55
CA SER A 21 3.86 -12.89 10.22
C SER A 21 2.50 -12.99 9.51
N LEU A 22 2.50 -12.81 8.20
CA LEU A 22 1.32 -12.96 7.35
C LEU A 22 1.51 -14.07 6.32
N LYS A 23 0.40 -14.72 6.00
CA LYS A 23 0.24 -15.64 4.89
C LYS A 23 -0.63 -14.99 3.81
N PHE A 24 -0.54 -15.55 2.61
CA PHE A 24 -1.42 -15.17 1.52
C PHE A 24 -2.88 -15.32 1.94
N GLY A 25 -3.67 -14.26 1.70
CA GLY A 25 -5.09 -14.19 2.04
C GLY A 25 -5.38 -13.63 3.42
N ASP A 26 -4.36 -13.36 4.25
CA ASP A 26 -4.58 -12.78 5.58
C ASP A 26 -5.11 -11.35 5.48
N PHE A 27 -6.05 -11.01 6.36
CA PHE A 27 -6.68 -9.71 6.42
C PHE A 27 -5.70 -8.65 6.93
N ILE A 28 -5.64 -7.50 6.24
CA ILE A 28 -4.77 -6.37 6.63
C ILE A 28 -5.58 -5.27 7.30
N GLY A 29 -6.73 -4.92 6.72
CA GLY A 29 -7.53 -3.80 7.19
C GLY A 29 -8.59 -3.38 6.18
N ILE A 30 -9.24 -2.25 6.44
CA ILE A 30 -10.31 -1.71 5.60
C ILE A 30 -9.81 -0.43 4.94
N MET A 31 -10.00 -0.29 3.63
CA MET A 31 -9.72 0.92 2.88
C MET A 31 -10.59 2.09 3.37
N GLY A 32 -10.02 3.28 3.51
CA GLY A 32 -10.72 4.46 3.99
C GLY A 32 -10.18 5.77 3.40
N THR A 33 -10.33 6.85 4.16
CA THR A 33 -9.95 8.22 3.80
C THR A 33 -9.00 8.87 4.79
N SER A 34 -8.35 8.10 5.67
CA SER A 34 -7.49 8.70 6.71
C SER A 34 -6.27 9.42 6.11
N GLY A 35 -5.76 10.42 6.84
CA GLY A 35 -4.64 11.26 6.39
C GLY A 35 -5.11 12.33 5.39
N GLN A 36 -4.35 12.53 4.32
CA GLN A 36 -4.63 13.52 3.28
C GLN A 36 -5.50 13.00 2.12
N SER A 37 -6.18 11.86 2.31
CA SER A 37 -7.02 11.27 1.27
C SER A 37 -8.37 11.98 1.16
N LYS A 38 -8.73 12.46 -0.04
CA LYS A 38 -10.04 13.10 -0.29
C LYS A 38 -11.18 12.09 -0.46
N PHE A 39 -10.87 10.89 -0.95
CA PHE A 39 -11.86 9.87 -1.30
C PHE A 39 -11.33 8.48 -0.97
N ASN A 40 -12.21 7.52 -0.72
CA ASN A 40 -11.81 6.15 -0.40
C ASN A 40 -10.96 5.54 -1.52
N HIS A 41 -9.70 5.26 -1.21
CA HIS A 41 -8.79 4.51 -2.07
C HIS A 41 -7.67 3.91 -1.22
N LEU A 42 -7.11 2.80 -1.70
CA LEU A 42 -5.86 2.25 -1.16
C LEU A 42 -4.71 2.87 -1.94
N HIS A 43 -3.87 3.65 -1.25
CA HIS A 43 -2.55 4.00 -1.76
C HIS A 43 -1.59 2.86 -1.43
N ILE A 44 -0.94 2.29 -2.45
CA ILE A 44 0.04 1.21 -2.31
C ILE A 44 1.35 1.56 -3.04
N ASP A 45 2.46 1.46 -2.33
CA ASP A 45 3.80 1.59 -2.90
C ASP A 45 4.76 0.56 -2.33
N LEU A 46 5.88 0.39 -3.01
CA LEU A 46 6.84 -0.65 -2.68
C LEU A 46 8.26 -0.20 -2.99
N ILE A 47 9.15 -0.49 -2.05
CA ILE A 47 10.56 -0.14 -2.11
C ILE A 47 11.46 -1.35 -1.83
N TYR A 48 12.72 -1.25 -2.23
CA TYR A 48 13.76 -2.20 -1.85
C TYR A 48 14.14 -2.08 -0.36
N GLY A 49 14.47 -3.21 0.26
CA GLY A 49 14.90 -3.31 1.65
C GLY A 49 13.75 -3.37 2.65
N PHE A 50 14.09 -3.63 3.92
CA PHE A 50 13.16 -3.55 5.04
C PHE A 50 13.20 -2.16 5.64
N VAL A 51 12.03 -1.55 5.83
CA VAL A 51 11.91 -0.24 6.46
C VAL A 51 10.82 -0.27 7.53
N ARG A 52 11.20 0.09 8.76
CA ARG A 52 10.39 0.00 9.98
C ARG A 52 9.86 1.35 10.47
N LYS A 53 9.73 2.31 9.56
CA LYS A 53 9.25 3.67 9.86
C LYS A 53 8.45 4.22 8.69
N ILE A 54 7.61 5.20 8.95
CA ILE A 54 6.90 5.94 7.89
C ILE A 54 7.92 6.54 6.91
N ILE A 55 7.61 6.39 5.62
CA ILE A 55 8.38 6.94 4.50
C ILE A 55 7.46 7.85 3.72
N ARG A 56 7.86 9.02 3.25
CA ARG A 56 6.99 9.86 2.41
C ARG A 56 7.32 9.76 0.93
N LEU A 57 6.35 10.06 0.05
CA LEU A 57 6.60 10.10 -1.42
C LEU A 57 7.80 10.97 -1.77
N ARG A 58 8.03 12.07 -1.04
CA ARG A 58 9.21 12.92 -1.23
C ARG A 58 10.53 12.16 -1.02
N GLU A 59 10.58 11.22 -0.08
CA GLU A 59 11.77 10.41 0.21
C GLU A 59 12.04 9.37 -0.87
N ILE A 60 10.98 8.85 -1.52
CA ILE A 60 11.10 7.89 -2.63
C ILE A 60 11.43 8.63 -3.94
N GLY A 61 10.70 9.71 -4.24
CA GLY A 61 10.73 10.38 -5.53
C GLY A 61 11.79 11.48 -5.66
N ILE A 62 11.81 12.44 -4.74
CA ILE A 62 12.64 13.66 -4.84
C ILE A 62 14.00 13.43 -4.19
N LEU A 63 14.00 13.00 -2.92
CA LEU A 63 15.22 12.79 -2.15
C LEU A 63 15.92 11.47 -2.50
N LYS A 64 15.23 10.56 -3.20
CA LYS A 64 15.73 9.26 -3.65
C LYS A 64 16.42 8.44 -2.53
N ARG A 65 15.97 8.60 -1.28
CA ARG A 65 16.47 7.84 -0.12
C ARG A 65 16.06 6.38 -0.17
N TYR A 66 14.94 6.11 -0.84
CA TYR A 66 14.40 4.77 -1.03
C TYR A 66 14.15 4.52 -2.51
N LYS A 67 14.60 3.37 -3.00
CA LYS A 67 14.42 2.97 -4.39
C LYS A 67 13.07 2.27 -4.54
N PRO A 68 12.12 2.80 -5.34
CA PRO A 68 10.87 2.09 -5.61
C PRO A 68 11.10 0.89 -6.54
N CYS A 69 10.25 -0.13 -6.44
CA CYS A 69 10.29 -1.30 -7.32
C CYS A 69 8.92 -1.57 -7.97
N LYS A 70 8.72 -1.00 -9.16
CA LYS A 70 7.47 -1.19 -9.93
C LYS A 70 7.19 -2.67 -10.20
N THR A 71 8.20 -3.44 -10.61
CA THR A 71 8.02 -4.86 -10.95
C THR A 71 7.50 -5.68 -9.77
N GLN A 72 7.98 -5.41 -8.56
CA GLN A 72 7.44 -6.10 -7.37
C GLN A 72 6.08 -5.56 -6.97
N LEU A 73 5.84 -4.26 -7.10
CA LEU A 73 4.54 -3.65 -6.85
C LEU A 73 3.46 -4.18 -7.79
N ASP A 74 3.83 -4.50 -9.03
CA ASP A 74 2.92 -5.00 -10.05
C ASP A 74 2.20 -6.30 -9.63
N TYR A 75 2.86 -7.15 -8.83
CA TYR A 75 2.27 -8.40 -8.30
C TYR A 75 1.14 -8.18 -7.29
N PHE A 76 0.98 -6.98 -6.76
CA PHE A 76 -0.11 -6.68 -5.81
C PHE A 76 -1.39 -6.23 -6.52
N LYS A 77 -1.35 -5.98 -7.83
CA LYS A 77 -2.51 -5.50 -8.62
C LYS A 77 -3.32 -6.65 -9.20
N ASP A 78 -3.81 -7.52 -8.34
CA ASP A 78 -4.71 -8.61 -8.72
C ASP A 78 -5.99 -8.59 -7.88
N GLU A 79 -6.93 -9.48 -8.24
CA GLU A 79 -8.23 -9.56 -7.58
C GLU A 79 -8.13 -10.10 -6.15
N ASP A 80 -7.02 -10.76 -5.78
CA ASP A 80 -6.81 -11.30 -4.44
C ASP A 80 -6.62 -10.19 -3.39
N LEU A 81 -6.26 -8.97 -3.80
CA LEU A 81 -6.09 -7.81 -2.93
C LEU A 81 -7.37 -7.41 -2.20
N PHE A 82 -8.49 -7.35 -2.93
CA PHE A 82 -9.81 -6.98 -2.40
C PHE A 82 -10.79 -8.15 -2.38
N LYS A 83 -10.45 -9.28 -3.03
CA LYS A 83 -11.36 -10.38 -3.41
C LYS A 83 -12.44 -9.95 -4.41
N PHE A 84 -12.16 -8.88 -5.15
CA PHE A 84 -13.01 -8.31 -6.19
C PHE A 84 -12.13 -7.77 -7.33
N LYS A 85 -12.74 -7.58 -8.51
CA LYS A 85 -12.09 -6.90 -9.63
C LYS A 85 -11.58 -5.52 -9.22
N LEU A 86 -10.29 -5.26 -9.42
CA LEU A 86 -9.70 -3.97 -9.07
C LEU A 86 -9.85 -2.93 -10.18
N VAL A 87 -9.83 -1.66 -9.78
CA VAL A 87 -9.71 -0.49 -10.64
C VAL A 87 -8.54 0.35 -10.14
N ILE A 88 -7.64 0.72 -11.05
CA ILE A 88 -6.52 1.62 -10.76
C ILE A 88 -7.00 3.05 -11.04
N THR A 89 -7.13 3.88 -10.01
CA THR A 89 -7.56 5.28 -10.13
C THR A 89 -6.40 6.23 -10.34
N THR A 90 -5.19 5.85 -9.94
CA THR A 90 -3.95 6.58 -10.28
C THR A 90 -2.84 5.60 -10.60
N GLN A 91 -2.25 5.77 -11.79
CA GLN A 91 -1.21 4.91 -12.32
C GLN A 91 0.16 5.25 -11.74
N TYR A 92 1.05 4.25 -11.70
CA TYR A 92 2.45 4.44 -11.34
C TYR A 92 3.11 5.52 -12.19
N MET A 93 3.67 6.53 -11.53
CA MET A 93 4.31 7.70 -12.12
C MET A 93 3.37 8.47 -13.06
N CYS A 94 2.08 8.54 -12.71
CA CYS A 94 1.07 9.31 -13.44
C CYS A 94 1.52 10.76 -13.67
N LYS A 95 1.48 11.19 -14.94
CA LYS A 95 1.92 12.53 -15.37
C LYS A 95 0.98 13.61 -14.86
N GLU A 96 -0.31 13.32 -14.84
CA GLU A 96 -1.37 14.20 -14.35
C GLU A 96 -1.19 14.44 -12.85
N TYR A 97 -0.88 13.40 -12.08
CA TYR A 97 -0.55 13.52 -10.66
C TYR A 97 0.65 14.44 -10.46
N LYS A 98 1.72 14.27 -11.25
CA LYS A 98 2.89 15.15 -11.20
C LYS A 98 2.55 16.59 -11.56
N LYS A 99 1.68 16.81 -12.55
CA LYS A 99 1.23 18.15 -12.97
C LYS A 99 0.43 18.85 -11.87
N ILE A 100 -0.46 18.12 -11.19
CA ILE A 100 -1.35 18.68 -10.15
C ILE A 100 -0.60 18.90 -8.84
N TYR A 101 0.24 17.94 -8.42
CA TYR A 101 0.83 17.92 -7.08
C TYR A 101 2.34 18.21 -7.04
N GLY A 102 2.97 18.44 -8.20
CA GLY A 102 4.41 18.75 -8.31
C GLY A 102 5.34 17.61 -7.87
N LYS A 103 4.84 16.39 -7.66
CA LYS A 103 5.60 15.26 -7.11
C LYS A 103 5.40 13.99 -7.92
N ASN A 104 6.45 13.18 -8.02
CA ASN A 104 6.36 11.83 -8.59
C ASN A 104 5.52 10.93 -7.67
N HIS A 105 4.67 10.08 -8.26
CA HIS A 105 3.84 9.11 -7.56
C HIS A 105 4.28 7.69 -7.92
N PRO A 106 5.38 7.17 -7.35
CA PRO A 106 5.84 5.78 -7.55
C PRO A 106 4.97 4.79 -6.75
N ALA A 107 3.66 4.85 -6.98
CA ALA A 107 2.63 4.14 -6.24
C ALA A 107 1.45 3.83 -7.17
N TYR A 108 0.46 3.09 -6.64
CA TYR A 108 -0.85 2.98 -7.25
C TYR A 108 -1.91 3.44 -6.25
N ASP A 109 -2.94 4.10 -6.77
CA ASP A 109 -4.18 4.31 -6.03
C ASP A 109 -5.22 3.35 -6.60
N LEU A 110 -5.78 2.51 -5.73
CA LEU A 110 -6.60 1.36 -6.10
C LEU A 110 -7.95 1.40 -5.39
N VAL A 111 -8.99 0.93 -6.08
CA VAL A 111 -10.31 0.68 -5.50
C VAL A 111 -10.91 -0.62 -6.03
N PRO A 112 -11.79 -1.32 -5.30
CA PRO A 112 -12.59 -2.38 -5.87
C PRO A 112 -13.63 -1.79 -6.84
N LYS A 113 -13.88 -2.49 -7.95
CA LYS A 113 -14.82 -2.04 -8.99
C LYS A 113 -16.22 -1.78 -8.42
N ASP A 114 -16.69 -2.70 -7.58
CA ASP A 114 -18.03 -2.67 -7.00
C ASP A 114 -18.08 -1.99 -5.62
N ARG A 115 -17.18 -1.04 -5.37
CA ARG A 115 -17.06 -0.27 -4.11
C ARG A 115 -18.36 0.34 -3.56
N HIS A 116 -19.31 0.62 -4.44
CA HIS A 116 -20.56 1.29 -4.08
C HIS A 116 -21.61 0.33 -3.49
N ARG A 117 -21.37 -0.98 -3.53
CA ARG A 117 -22.35 -1.99 -3.08
C ARG A 117 -22.31 -2.23 -1.58
N SER A 118 -21.12 -2.33 -0.99
CA SER A 118 -20.94 -2.59 0.45
C SER A 118 -19.56 -2.16 0.92
N LYS A 119 -19.47 -1.72 2.18
CA LYS A 119 -18.19 -1.50 2.87
C LYS A 119 -17.34 -2.77 2.98
N ASP A 120 -17.93 -3.96 2.93
CA ASP A 120 -17.16 -5.21 2.95
C ASP A 120 -16.20 -5.33 1.76
N HIS A 121 -16.49 -4.65 0.64
CA HIS A 121 -15.62 -4.65 -0.53
C HIS A 121 -14.31 -3.90 -0.27
N PHE A 122 -14.24 -3.11 0.81
CA PHE A 122 -13.06 -2.33 1.21
C PHE A 122 -12.06 -3.15 2.02
N LYS A 123 -12.37 -4.42 2.33
CA LYS A 123 -11.42 -5.30 2.99
C LYS A 123 -10.21 -5.55 2.10
N ILE A 124 -9.03 -5.37 2.67
CA ILE A 124 -7.73 -5.54 2.03
C ILE A 124 -7.07 -6.78 2.61
N TYR A 125 -6.52 -7.60 1.73
CA TYR A 125 -5.84 -8.85 2.09
C TYR A 125 -4.41 -8.87 1.53
N PHE A 126 -3.51 -9.56 2.23
CA PHE A 126 -2.16 -9.78 1.76
C PHE A 126 -2.18 -10.76 0.57
N ASN A 127 -1.91 -10.26 -0.63
CA ASN A 127 -2.07 -11.04 -1.87
C ASN A 127 -0.76 -11.49 -2.51
N ARG A 128 0.38 -11.38 -1.82
CA ARG A 128 1.67 -11.78 -2.40
C ARG A 128 1.94 -13.28 -2.24
N LYS A 129 2.01 -14.00 -3.36
CA LYS A 129 2.38 -15.44 -3.44
C LYS A 129 3.89 -15.62 -3.65
N LYS A 130 4.44 -16.81 -3.32
CA LYS A 130 5.84 -17.18 -3.58
C LYS A 130 6.86 -16.20 -2.95
N VAL A 131 6.68 -15.94 -1.65
CA VAL A 131 7.57 -15.11 -0.83
C VAL A 131 7.86 -15.83 0.48
N LYS A 132 8.92 -15.41 1.17
CA LYS A 132 9.31 -15.89 2.51
C LYS A 132 9.57 -14.71 3.43
N ASN A 133 9.75 -15.00 4.73
CA ASN A 133 10.10 -14.01 5.75
C ASN A 133 9.15 -12.80 5.73
N VAL A 134 7.84 -13.07 5.65
CA VAL A 134 6.81 -12.03 5.67
C VAL A 134 6.62 -11.57 7.10
N GLU A 135 6.79 -10.28 7.33
CA GLU A 135 6.77 -9.66 8.66
C GLU A 135 6.10 -8.28 8.61
N ILE A 136 5.29 -7.94 9.61
CA ILE A 136 4.82 -6.58 9.81
C ILE A 136 5.95 -5.71 10.37
N LEU A 137 6.38 -4.74 9.57
CA LEU A 137 7.51 -3.86 9.92
C LEU A 137 7.07 -2.59 10.63
N PHE A 138 5.84 -2.14 10.40
CA PHE A 138 5.28 -0.93 11.00
C PHE A 138 3.75 -0.95 10.94
N VAL A 139 3.10 -0.48 12.01
CA VAL A 139 1.68 -0.15 12.05
C VAL A 139 1.55 1.19 12.75
N GLY A 140 0.83 2.15 12.15
CA GLY A 140 0.69 3.46 12.77
C GLY A 140 -0.09 4.47 11.95
N PHE A 141 -0.03 5.73 12.39
CA PHE A 141 -0.78 6.84 11.83
C PHE A 141 0.15 7.98 11.41
N ASP A 142 0.09 8.40 10.13
CA ASP A 142 0.75 9.59 9.60
C ASP A 142 -0.25 10.73 9.38
N GLN A 143 -0.37 11.62 10.38
CA GLN A 143 -1.33 12.73 10.36
C GLN A 143 -1.19 13.64 9.14
N ILE A 144 0.02 13.80 8.61
CA ILE A 144 0.34 14.78 7.56
C ILE A 144 0.34 14.14 6.16
N GLY A 145 0.11 12.83 6.06
CA GLY A 145 0.23 12.11 4.80
C GLY A 145 -0.72 10.93 4.72
N TYR A 146 -0.23 9.76 5.09
CA TYR A 146 -0.87 8.48 4.75
C TYR A 146 -1.99 8.04 5.69
N GLY A 147 -2.24 8.76 6.79
CA GLY A 147 -3.19 8.32 7.80
C GLY A 147 -2.80 6.97 8.38
N PHE A 148 -3.79 6.11 8.63
CA PHE A 148 -3.55 4.76 9.11
C PHE A 148 -2.88 3.93 8.01
N CYS A 149 -1.76 3.30 8.35
CA CYS A 149 -0.97 2.54 7.41
C CYS A 149 -0.26 1.35 8.07
N VAL A 150 0.07 0.37 7.22
CA VAL A 150 0.84 -0.81 7.56
C VAL A 150 2.00 -0.92 6.56
N LEU A 151 3.21 -1.22 7.06
CA LEU A 151 4.34 -1.63 6.25
C LEU A 151 4.59 -3.12 6.45
N ILE A 152 4.64 -3.86 5.35
CA ILE A 152 4.87 -5.31 5.36
C ILE A 152 6.18 -5.58 4.63
N GLY A 153 7.10 -6.24 5.33
CA GLY A 153 8.35 -6.74 4.79
C GLY A 153 8.18 -8.13 4.23
N TYR A 154 8.84 -8.44 3.11
CA TYR A 154 8.95 -9.80 2.60
C TYR A 154 10.21 -10.02 1.79
N GLU A 155 10.59 -11.27 1.61
CA GLU A 155 11.64 -11.69 0.70
C GLU A 155 11.08 -12.47 -0.49
N THR A 156 11.54 -12.14 -1.69
CA THR A 156 11.32 -13.03 -2.83
C THR A 156 12.04 -14.36 -2.61
N LEU A 157 11.39 -15.47 -3.00
CA LEU A 157 12.03 -16.77 -3.07
C LEU A 157 13.26 -16.74 -3.99
#